data_AF-A0A7C3UTK1-F1
#
_entry.id   AF-A0A7C3UTK1-F1
#
_cell.length_a   1.000
_cell.length_b   1.000
_cell.length_c   1.000
_cell.angle_alpha   90.00
_cell.angle_beta   90.00
_cell.angle_gamma   90.00
#
_symmetry.space_group_name_H-M   'P 1'
#
loop_
_entity.id
_entity.type
_entity.pdbx_description
1 polymer ?
#
loop_
_entity_poly.entity_id
_entity_poly.type
_entity_poly.pdbx_seq_one_letter_code
_entity_poly.pdbx_strand_id
1 'polypeptide(L)' 'AELSKIIPLGRMGTVEDIANMVSFLVSEKSNYITGQSINVCGGNHMD' A
#
# COMPACT_ATOMS: atom_id res chain seq x y z
N ALA A 1 10.01 -17.19 3.14
CA ALA A 1 11.23 -16.37 3.17
C ALA A 1 11.12 -15.45 4.37
N GLU A 2 12.18 -15.32 5.18
CA GLU A 2 12.21 -14.58 6.48
C GLU A 2 11.47 -13.23 6.49
N LEU A 3 11.40 -12.53 5.35
CA LEU A 3 10.65 -11.28 5.16
C LEU A 3 9.16 -11.35 5.54
N SER A 4 8.50 -12.51 5.43
CA SER A 4 7.07 -12.60 5.77
C SER A 4 6.79 -12.46 7.27
N LYS A 5 7.80 -12.65 8.14
CA LYS A 5 7.64 -12.55 9.60
C LYS A 5 7.54 -11.11 10.09
N ILE A 6 8.12 -10.17 9.34
CA ILE A 6 8.11 -8.73 9.67
C ILE A 6 7.00 -7.96 8.94
N ILE A 7 6.22 -8.64 8.09
CA ILE A 7 5.07 -8.07 7.41
C ILE A 7 3.82 -8.62 8.12
N PRO A 8 3.03 -7.79 8.82
CA PRO A 8 1.81 -8.24 9.51
C PRO A 8 0.82 -9.00 8.62
N LEU A 9 0.71 -8.62 7.34
CA LEU A 9 -0.12 -9.33 6.36
C LEU A 9 0.41 -10.74 6.00
N GLY A 10 1.61 -11.10 6.46
CA GLY A 10 2.21 -12.43 6.29
C GLY A 10 2.69 -12.76 4.88
N ARG A 11 2.67 -11.79 3.95
CA ARG A 11 3.09 -11.97 2.56
C ARG A 11 3.85 -10.77 2.03
N MET A 12 4.68 -10.99 1.01
CA MET A 12 5.24 -9.91 0.21
C MET A 12 4.12 -9.21 -0.57
N GLY A 13 4.28 -7.90 -0.76
CA GLY A 13 3.45 -7.14 -1.69
C GLY A 13 3.67 -7.61 -3.13
N THR A 14 2.63 -7.50 -3.95
CA THR A 14 2.70 -7.74 -5.39
C THR A 14 2.59 -6.44 -6.17
N VAL A 15 2.84 -6.49 -7.48
CA VAL A 15 2.66 -5.33 -8.35
C VAL A 15 1.20 -4.87 -8.39
N GLU A 16 0.26 -5.80 -8.22
CA GLU A 16 -1.18 -5.52 -8.14
C GLU A 16 -1.55 -4.72 -6.90
N ASP A 17 -0.90 -4.93 -5.75
CA ASP A 17 -1.17 -4.14 -4.54
C ASP A 17 -0.89 -2.66 -4.78
N ILE A 18 0.21 -2.34 -5.48
CA ILE A 18 0.56 -0.97 -5.87
C ILE A 18 -0.40 -0.45 -6.94
N ALA A 19 -0.67 -1.25 -7.98
CA ALA A 19 -1.56 -0.85 -9.07
C ALA A 19 -2.97 -0.50 -8.57
N ASN A 20 -3.49 -1.25 -7.60
CA ASN A 20 -4.77 -0.98 -6.98
C ASN A 20 -4.78 0.34 -6.19
N MET A 21 -3.72 0.64 -5.43
CA MET A 21 -3.59 1.92 -4.73
C MET A 21 -3.52 3.09 -5.71
N VAL A 22 -2.74 2.97 -6.77
CA VAL A 22 -2.65 3.97 -7.84
C VAL A 22 -4.02 4.15 -8.51
N SER A 23 -4.69 3.06 -8.86
CA SER A 23 -6.04 3.06 -9.44
C SER A 23 -7.05 3.81 -8.57
N PHE A 24 -6.98 3.63 -7.25
CA PHE A 24 -7.78 4.42 -6.32
C PHE A 24 -7.41 5.91 -6.38
N LEU A 25 -6.12 6.26 -6.31
CA LEU A 25 -5.63 7.65 -6.29
C LEU A 25 -5.95 8.45 -7.55
N VAL A 26 -6.04 7.80 -8.70
CA VAL A 26 -6.42 8.46 -9.98
C VAL A 26 -7.94 8.52 -10.17
N SER A 27 -8.72 7.92 -9.29
CA SER A 27 -10.18 7.93 -9.39
C SER A 27 -10.81 9.15 -8.70
N GLU A 28 -12.06 9.46 -9.05
CA GLU A 28 -12.83 10.52 -8.37
C GLU A 28 -13.01 10.29 -6.85
N LYS A 29 -12.81 9.05 -6.38
CA LYS A 29 -12.96 8.70 -4.95
C LYS A 29 -11.89 9.34 -4.06
N SER A 30 -10.77 9.75 -4.63
CA SER A 30 -9.64 10.37 -3.90
C SER A 30 -9.50 11.87 -4.19
N ASN A 31 -10.53 12.53 -4.72
CA ASN A 31 -10.43 13.92 -5.21
C ASN A 31 -10.08 14.98 -4.14
N TYR A 32 -10.13 14.63 -2.86
CA TYR A 32 -9.73 15.50 -1.74
C TYR A 32 -8.40 15.08 -1.08
N ILE A 33 -7.70 14.09 -1.65
CA ILE A 33 -6.42 13.60 -1.15
C ILE A 33 -5.30 14.25 -1.96
N THR A 34 -4.45 15.03 -1.29
CA THR A 34 -3.27 15.64 -1.90
C THR A 34 -2.16 15.83 -0.87
N GLY A 35 -0.90 15.85 -1.32
CA GLY A 35 0.29 16.05 -0.48
C GLY A 35 0.56 14.93 0.53
N GLN A 36 -0.07 13.76 0.37
CA GLN A 36 0.08 12.62 1.29
C GLN A 36 1.10 11.61 0.75
N SER A 37 1.84 10.98 1.66
CA SER A 37 2.58 9.75 1.39
C SER A 37 1.77 8.57 1.93
N ILE A 38 1.52 7.55 1.11
CA ILE A 38 0.68 6.41 1.48
C ILE A 38 1.53 5.13 1.41
N ASN A 39 1.64 4.45 2.54
CA ASN A 39 2.42 3.22 2.67
C ASN A 39 1.59 2.00 2.23
N VAL A 40 2.02 1.33 1.16
CA VAL A 40 1.44 0.06 0.68
C VAL A 40 2.41 -1.07 1.00
N CYS A 41 2.58 -1.36 2.30
CA CYS A 41 3.67 -2.21 2.81
C CYS A 41 3.20 -3.43 3.61
N GLY A 42 1.91 -3.79 3.52
CA GLY A 42 1.34 -4.91 4.29
C GLY A 42 1.45 -4.74 5.82
N GLY A 43 1.62 -3.51 6.29
CA GLY A 43 1.79 -3.16 7.71
C GLY A 43 3.23 -3.19 8.22
N ASN A 44 4.23 -3.40 7.36
CA ASN A 44 5.64 -3.43 7.78
C ASN A 44 6.13 -2.07 8.33
N HIS A 45 5.52 -0.98 7.88
CA HIS A 45 5.80 0.38 8.31
C HIS A 45 4.49 1.05 8.72
N MET A 46 4.42 1.54 9.96
CA MET A 46 3.26 2.23 10.53
C MET A 46 3.73 3.60 11.02
N ASP A 47 3.57 4.63 10.18
CA ASP A 47 3.68 6.05 10.58
C ASP A 47 2.36 6.55 11.16
#